data_AF-A0A8H5W323-F1
#
_entry.id   AF-A0A8H5W323-F1
#
_cell.length_a   1.000
_cell.length_b   1.000
_cell.length_c   1.000
_cell.angle_alpha   90.00
_cell.angle_beta   90.00
_cell.angle_gamma   90.00
#
_symmetry.space_group_name_H-M   'P 1'
#
loop_
_entity.id
_entity.type
_entity.pdbx_description
1 polymer ?
#
loop_
_entity_poly.entity_id
_entity_poly.type
_entity_poly.pdbx_seq_one_letter_code
_entity_poly.pdbx_strand_id
1 'polypeptide(L)'
;MIRASTIDGSQGQSFSGFSKRFQWLPCDVILDPATGSVKIASYINNLHPQVHAHLYPIMETFIKKSLPAWDILYRWEDDFAVQRLQTEEAVLDCQAEENVNCSCKPRDRPLGENEAPRHLYEPGGEEYEDDSRWSLSDIDEVSDTSGSCEGSRDKSLSLTRMTLNNMTLVQSKANFEGSQRRKLDEAWFKSTHRVNVHDADPNAAGYVKITPDDVKTTGFFKDKKQIQVIVKLANIHLTPETPSYDGGSWHTEGQLNEHIISTALYYYDSENVTDYTLGFRTNTEDLSDKIYYKQYEHCPIYRTFAIERDGDRQQDIGSVYTEAGRAIFFPNLMQHRVSPFKLVDRTRPGHRKILALFLVDPAIPIISTSNVPPQQKHWWDQHRFHNGEGLPDSFDNNVTVAAEWPMELEEAKVLRLQLMDERTWVDEEEFSLGSWNFCEH
;
A
#
# COMPACT_ATOMS: atom_id res chain seq x y z
N MET A 1 -23.71 2.63 -2.12
CA MET A 1 -23.26 3.95 -2.63
C MET A 1 -24.38 4.96 -2.39
N ILE A 2 -24.26 5.80 -1.38
CA ILE A 2 -25.21 6.91 -1.20
C ILE A 2 -24.59 8.14 -1.84
N ARG A 3 -25.43 8.89 -2.56
CA ARG A 3 -25.18 10.28 -2.89
C ARG A 3 -25.49 11.09 -1.63
N ALA A 4 -24.48 11.57 -0.92
CA ALA A 4 -24.74 12.46 0.21
C ALA A 4 -25.46 13.70 -0.31
N SER A 5 -26.57 14.07 0.32
CA SER A 5 -27.25 15.33 0.07
C SER A 5 -26.27 16.47 0.32
N THR A 6 -26.06 17.31 -0.69
CA THR A 6 -25.26 18.52 -0.63
C THR A 6 -25.70 19.36 0.57
N ILE A 7 -24.87 19.44 1.61
CA ILE A 7 -24.97 20.51 2.59
C ILE A 7 -24.23 21.69 1.99
N ASP A 8 -24.96 22.51 1.23
CA ASP A 8 -24.50 23.85 0.87
C ASP A 8 -24.38 24.66 2.17
N GLY A 9 -23.15 25.00 2.56
CA GLY A 9 -22.92 25.91 3.67
C GLY A 9 -21.65 25.67 4.47
N SER A 10 -20.48 25.73 3.84
CA SER A 10 -19.26 26.35 4.38
C SER A 10 -18.07 25.96 3.50
N GLN A 11 -17.25 26.93 3.13
CA GLN A 11 -15.93 26.69 2.57
C GLN A 11 -15.02 26.14 3.68
N GLY A 12 -15.23 24.88 4.05
CA GLY A 12 -14.33 24.10 4.88
C GLY A 12 -13.26 23.48 3.99
N GLN A 13 -11.99 23.62 4.39
CA GLN A 13 -10.84 22.98 3.76
C GLN A 13 -11.19 21.55 3.32
N SER A 14 -10.91 21.24 2.05
CA SER A 14 -10.93 19.89 1.52
C SER A 14 -9.88 19.08 2.26
N PHE A 15 -10.29 18.13 3.10
CA PHE A 15 -9.38 17.10 3.61
C PHE A 15 -9.09 16.15 2.44
N SER A 16 -7.82 16.04 2.02
CA SER A 16 -7.39 14.96 1.11
C SER A 16 -7.81 13.62 1.73
N GLY A 17 -8.45 12.75 0.95
CA GLY A 17 -8.90 11.44 1.45
C GLY A 17 -10.35 11.36 1.94
N PHE A 18 -11.12 12.44 2.06
CA PHE A 18 -12.55 12.39 2.44
C PHE A 18 -13.48 12.64 1.25
N SER A 19 -14.36 11.68 0.92
CA SER A 19 -15.36 11.90 -0.14
C SER A 19 -16.64 12.55 0.38
N LYS A 20 -17.03 13.65 -0.27
CA LYS A 20 -18.36 14.28 -0.08
C LYS A 20 -19.43 13.70 -0.98
N ARG A 21 -19.06 12.80 -1.91
CA ARG A 21 -19.93 12.30 -2.99
C ARG A 21 -20.34 10.86 -2.78
N PHE A 22 -19.42 10.03 -2.31
CA PHE A 22 -19.60 8.59 -2.26
C PHE A 22 -19.16 8.01 -0.92
N GLN A 23 -19.85 6.97 -0.50
CA GLN A 23 -19.46 6.14 0.65
C GLN A 23 -19.84 4.69 0.38
N TRP A 24 -18.94 3.76 0.70
CA TRP A 24 -19.31 2.36 0.82
C TRP A 24 -20.15 2.13 2.08
N LEU A 25 -21.26 1.41 1.91
CA LEU A 25 -22.15 1.11 3.02
C LEU A 25 -21.77 -0.22 3.66
N PRO A 26 -21.36 -0.22 4.94
CA PRO A 26 -21.25 -1.45 5.69
C PRO A 26 -22.63 -2.05 5.93
N CYS A 27 -22.67 -3.35 6.21
CA CYS A 27 -23.79 -3.95 6.93
C CYS A 27 -23.50 -3.96 8.43
N ASP A 28 -24.56 -3.87 9.22
CA ASP A 28 -24.50 -3.99 10.67
C ASP A 28 -24.47 -5.47 11.05
N VAL A 29 -23.57 -5.82 11.96
CA VAL A 29 -23.37 -7.19 12.43
C VAL A 29 -23.46 -7.20 13.94
N ILE A 30 -24.44 -7.94 14.47
CA ILE A 30 -24.62 -8.17 15.90
C ILE A 30 -23.64 -9.24 16.35
N LEU A 31 -22.96 -8.96 17.46
CA LEU A 31 -22.04 -9.86 18.15
C LEU A 31 -22.62 -10.21 19.52
N ASP A 32 -22.50 -11.48 19.89
CA ASP A 32 -22.70 -11.90 21.27
C ASP A 32 -21.34 -11.94 22.00
N PRO A 33 -21.08 -11.05 22.97
CA PRO A 33 -19.81 -11.02 23.69
C PRO A 33 -19.52 -12.31 24.46
N ALA A 34 -20.55 -13.05 24.90
CA ALA A 34 -20.40 -14.25 25.70
C ALA A 34 -20.11 -15.50 24.85
N THR A 35 -20.66 -15.57 23.63
CA THR A 35 -20.53 -16.77 22.77
C THR A 35 -19.68 -16.55 21.53
N GLY A 36 -19.34 -15.31 21.19
CA GLY A 36 -18.71 -14.96 19.91
C GLY A 36 -19.59 -15.29 18.70
N SER A 37 -20.90 -15.43 18.88
CA SER A 37 -21.83 -15.63 17.78
C SER A 37 -22.02 -14.34 16.99
N VAL A 38 -22.33 -14.49 15.70
CA VAL A 38 -22.39 -13.43 14.71
C VAL A 38 -23.72 -13.51 13.98
N LYS A 39 -24.41 -12.39 13.86
CA LYS A 39 -25.62 -12.27 13.05
C LYS A 39 -25.58 -10.99 12.23
N ILE A 40 -25.75 -11.09 10.92
CA ILE A 40 -25.93 -9.92 10.07
C ILE A 40 -27.34 -9.36 10.32
N ALA A 41 -27.43 -8.09 10.73
CA ALA A 41 -28.67 -7.43 11.14
C ALA A 41 -29.29 -6.54 10.04
N SER A 42 -28.50 -6.11 9.06
CA SER A 42 -28.96 -5.34 7.89
C SER A 42 -28.55 -6.03 6.57
N TYR A 43 -29.05 -5.58 5.43
CA TYR A 43 -28.68 -6.20 4.15
C TYR A 43 -27.22 -5.90 3.77
N ILE A 44 -26.54 -6.80 3.08
CA ILE A 44 -25.24 -6.54 2.48
C ILE A 44 -25.45 -5.74 1.20
N ASN A 45 -24.80 -4.58 1.07
CA ASN A 45 -24.92 -3.74 -0.10
C ASN A 45 -24.54 -4.50 -1.39
N ASN A 46 -25.38 -4.41 -2.43
CA ASN A 46 -25.29 -5.20 -3.68
C ASN A 46 -25.50 -6.72 -3.56
N LEU A 47 -25.93 -7.24 -2.40
CA LEU A 47 -26.31 -8.64 -2.24
C LEU A 47 -27.77 -8.78 -1.79
N HIS A 48 -28.64 -9.12 -2.74
CA HIS A 48 -30.08 -9.18 -2.50
C HIS A 48 -30.44 -10.13 -1.34
N PRO A 49 -31.10 -9.66 -0.27
CA PRO A 49 -31.30 -10.44 0.96
C PRO A 49 -32.19 -11.68 0.82
N GLN A 50 -33.15 -11.67 -0.11
CA GLN A 50 -34.01 -12.84 -0.36
C GLN A 50 -33.49 -13.77 -1.47
N VAL A 51 -33.20 -13.24 -2.67
CA VAL A 51 -32.66 -14.02 -3.80
C VAL A 51 -31.36 -14.75 -3.42
N HIS A 52 -30.49 -14.10 -2.65
CA HIS A 52 -29.23 -14.67 -2.19
C HIS A 52 -29.20 -14.93 -0.68
N ALA A 53 -30.37 -15.22 -0.07
CA ALA A 53 -30.48 -15.48 1.37
C ALA A 53 -29.51 -16.57 1.86
N HIS A 54 -29.26 -17.59 1.03
CA HIS A 54 -28.35 -18.69 1.35
C HIS A 54 -26.88 -18.26 1.54
N LEU A 55 -26.48 -17.10 1.02
CA LEU A 55 -25.12 -16.58 1.19
C LEU A 55 -24.91 -15.88 2.54
N TYR A 56 -25.98 -15.37 3.18
CA TYR A 56 -25.84 -14.63 4.45
C TYR A 56 -25.26 -15.50 5.59
N PRO A 57 -25.72 -16.75 5.84
CA PRO A 57 -25.09 -17.62 6.83
C PRO A 57 -23.63 -17.96 6.51
N ILE A 58 -23.27 -18.00 5.23
CA ILE A 58 -21.89 -18.22 4.78
C ILE A 58 -21.04 -16.99 5.14
N MET A 59 -21.53 -15.77 4.84
CA MET A 59 -20.85 -14.52 5.20
C MET A 59 -20.72 -14.37 6.72
N GLU A 60 -21.74 -14.70 7.50
CA GLU A 60 -21.68 -14.76 8.97
C GLU A 60 -20.56 -15.68 9.45
N THR A 61 -20.35 -16.82 8.78
CA THR A 61 -19.27 -17.76 9.11
C THR A 61 -17.89 -17.17 8.82
N PHE A 62 -17.71 -16.50 7.68
CA PHE A 62 -16.44 -15.81 7.37
C PHE A 62 -16.16 -14.69 8.37
N ILE A 63 -17.16 -13.85 8.67
CA ILE A 63 -17.03 -12.77 9.66
C ILE A 63 -16.66 -13.34 11.03
N LYS A 64 -17.35 -14.40 11.48
CA LYS A 64 -17.04 -15.06 12.76
C LYS A 64 -15.60 -15.58 12.81
N LYS A 65 -15.11 -16.17 11.72
CA LYS A 65 -13.73 -16.66 11.62
C LYS A 65 -12.69 -15.53 11.56
N SER A 66 -13.08 -14.34 11.09
CA SER A 66 -12.21 -13.15 11.10
C SER A 66 -12.02 -12.53 12.49
N LEU A 67 -12.97 -12.70 13.41
CA LEU A 67 -13.00 -11.95 14.69
C LEU A 67 -11.70 -12.03 15.49
N PRO A 68 -11.04 -13.19 15.67
CA PRO A 68 -9.81 -13.24 16.48
C PRO A 68 -8.66 -12.45 15.85
N ALA A 69 -8.48 -12.56 14.52
CA ALA A 69 -7.44 -11.82 13.81
C ALA A 69 -7.71 -10.32 13.82
N TRP A 70 -8.97 -9.92 13.60
CA TRP A 70 -9.37 -8.52 13.68
C TRP A 70 -9.25 -7.92 15.08
N ASP A 71 -9.53 -8.66 16.16
CA ASP A 71 -9.37 -8.15 17.52
C ASP A 71 -7.89 -7.94 17.88
N ILE A 72 -7.00 -8.80 17.39
CA ILE A 72 -5.54 -8.58 17.51
C ILE A 72 -5.14 -7.32 16.74
N LEU A 73 -5.59 -7.19 15.48
CA LEU A 73 -5.32 -6.01 14.67
C LEU A 73 -5.96 -4.73 15.22
N TYR A 74 -7.04 -4.82 15.98
CA TYR A 74 -7.67 -3.65 16.60
C TYR A 74 -6.90 -3.19 17.83
N ARG A 75 -6.26 -4.11 18.56
CA ARG A 75 -5.46 -3.82 19.76
C ARG A 75 -3.96 -3.69 19.47
N TRP A 76 -3.55 -3.80 18.21
CA TRP A 76 -2.15 -3.96 17.83
C TRP A 76 -1.26 -2.84 18.37
N GLU A 77 -1.71 -1.60 18.31
CA GLU A 77 -0.94 -0.45 18.76
C GLU A 77 -0.74 -0.45 20.28
N ASP A 78 -1.79 -0.76 21.04
CA ASP A 78 -1.76 -0.77 22.50
C ASP A 78 -0.97 -1.98 23.05
N ASP A 79 -1.18 -3.17 22.48
CA ASP A 79 -0.75 -4.43 23.08
C ASP A 79 0.48 -5.03 22.38
N PHE A 80 0.64 -4.78 21.08
CA PHE A 80 1.57 -5.51 20.21
C PHE A 80 2.51 -4.61 19.38
N ALA A 81 2.51 -3.30 19.62
CA ALA A 81 3.38 -2.40 18.85
C ALA A 81 4.85 -2.79 19.03
N VAL A 82 5.54 -2.89 17.89
CA VAL A 82 6.97 -3.18 17.82
C VAL A 82 7.60 -2.20 16.86
N GLN A 83 8.59 -1.47 17.35
CA GLN A 83 9.45 -0.65 16.51
C GLN A 83 10.54 -1.55 15.91
N ARG A 84 10.49 -1.77 14.59
CA ARG A 84 11.46 -2.62 13.86
C ARG A 84 12.88 -2.06 13.90
N LEU A 85 13.02 -0.74 13.79
CA LEU A 85 14.31 -0.05 13.79
C LEU A 85 14.39 0.87 15.01
N GLN A 86 15.22 0.49 15.98
CA GLN A 86 15.50 1.27 17.19
C GLN A 86 16.87 1.94 17.03
N THR A 87 16.94 3.00 16.23
CA THR A 87 18.12 3.87 16.17
C THR A 87 17.69 5.32 16.14
N GLU A 88 18.48 6.17 16.79
CA GLU A 88 18.34 7.62 16.78
C GLU A 88 19.41 8.27 15.91
N GLU A 89 20.29 7.47 15.29
CA GLU A 89 21.37 7.93 14.43
C GLU A 89 21.46 7.13 13.14
N ALA A 90 21.73 7.86 12.05
CA ALA A 90 22.13 7.30 10.78
C ALA A 90 23.56 7.77 10.52
N VAL A 91 24.52 7.04 11.08
CA VAL A 91 25.96 7.31 10.94
C VAL A 91 26.71 6.05 10.56
N LEU A 92 27.84 6.22 9.87
CA LEU A 92 28.76 5.14 9.55
C LEU A 92 29.85 5.06 10.62
N ASP A 93 30.05 3.86 11.15
CA ASP A 93 31.18 3.52 12.00
C ASP A 93 32.37 3.14 11.11
N CYS A 94 33.36 4.02 11.05
CA CYS A 94 34.57 3.85 10.24
C CYS A 94 35.58 2.96 10.97
N GLN A 95 35.80 1.77 10.44
CA GLN A 95 36.76 0.76 10.92
C GLN A 95 38.02 0.72 10.04
N ALA A 96 38.28 1.76 9.25
CA ALA A 96 39.51 1.87 8.48
C ALA A 96 40.71 2.17 9.40
N GLU A 97 41.90 1.66 9.06
CA GLU A 97 43.12 1.88 9.85
C GLU A 97 43.43 3.38 10.03
N GLU A 98 44.15 3.72 11.12
CA GLU A 98 44.30 5.05 11.76
C GLU A 98 44.70 6.27 10.88
N ASN A 99 44.94 6.09 9.57
CA ASN A 99 45.36 7.16 8.66
C ASN A 99 44.26 7.70 7.74
N VAL A 100 42.98 7.35 7.95
CA VAL A 100 41.86 7.85 7.13
C VAL A 100 40.94 8.75 8.00
N ASN A 101 40.81 10.02 7.62
CA ASN A 101 40.04 11.04 8.34
C ASN A 101 38.53 10.74 8.33
N CYS A 102 37.76 11.19 9.34
CA CYS A 102 36.32 10.92 9.60
C CYS A 102 35.32 11.49 8.56
N SER A 103 35.72 11.61 7.30
CA SER A 103 34.92 11.95 6.12
C SER A 103 35.26 11.01 4.95
N CYS A 104 35.59 9.76 5.26
CA CYS A 104 35.97 8.74 4.29
C CYS A 104 34.88 8.56 3.22
N LYS A 105 35.26 8.59 1.95
CA LYS A 105 34.45 8.20 0.80
C LYS A 105 34.96 6.89 0.22
N PRO A 106 34.20 6.17 -0.64
CA PRO A 106 34.70 4.95 -1.29
C PRO A 106 36.05 5.13 -2.00
N ARG A 107 36.31 6.32 -2.55
CA ARG A 107 37.59 6.69 -3.18
C ARG A 107 38.78 6.68 -2.22
N ASP A 108 38.57 6.77 -0.91
CA ASP A 108 39.66 6.79 0.06
C ASP A 108 40.24 5.39 0.33
N ARG A 109 39.75 4.35 -0.37
CA ARG A 109 40.34 3.01 -0.31
C ARG A 109 41.85 3.04 -0.63
N PRO A 110 42.70 2.43 0.20
CA PRO A 110 44.11 2.21 -0.12
C PRO A 110 44.28 1.43 -1.44
N LEU A 111 45.19 1.92 -2.30
CA LEU A 111 45.48 1.26 -3.57
C LEU A 111 46.32 -0.01 -3.36
N GLY A 112 46.05 -1.05 -4.16
CA GLY A 112 46.91 -2.23 -4.20
C GLY A 112 48.26 -1.95 -4.88
N GLU A 113 49.28 -2.78 -4.63
CA GLU A 113 50.64 -2.60 -5.16
C GLU A 113 50.72 -2.49 -6.69
N ASN A 114 49.78 -3.11 -7.42
CA ASN A 114 49.73 -3.12 -8.88
C ASN A 114 48.65 -2.20 -9.47
N GLU A 115 48.10 -1.31 -8.64
CA GLU A 115 47.01 -0.45 -9.02
C GLU A 115 47.53 0.95 -9.42
N ALA A 116 47.09 1.47 -10.57
CA ALA A 116 47.54 2.77 -11.06
C ALA A 116 47.23 3.91 -10.06
N PRO A 117 48.06 4.96 -9.95
CA PRO A 117 47.76 6.10 -9.07
C PRO A 117 46.41 6.74 -9.41
N ARG A 118 45.71 7.27 -8.39
CA ARG A 118 44.45 8.01 -8.59
C ARG A 118 44.73 9.31 -9.35
N HIS A 119 43.99 9.56 -10.42
CA HIS A 119 44.05 10.82 -11.16
C HIS A 119 43.10 11.87 -10.57
N LEU A 120 43.44 13.17 -10.60
CA LEU A 120 42.58 14.24 -10.01
C LEU A 120 41.15 14.23 -10.56
N TYR A 121 41.01 13.92 -11.85
CA TYR A 121 39.73 13.87 -12.56
C TYR A 121 39.10 12.47 -12.59
N GLU A 122 39.65 11.49 -11.85
CA GLU A 122 38.87 10.29 -11.56
C GLU A 122 37.62 10.71 -10.78
N PRO A 123 36.42 10.28 -11.23
CA PRO A 123 35.19 10.57 -10.53
C PRO A 123 35.30 10.02 -9.11
N GLY A 124 35.10 10.89 -8.13
CA GLY A 124 35.82 10.69 -6.88
C GLY A 124 35.51 11.64 -5.75
N GLY A 125 34.22 11.79 -5.49
CA GLY A 125 33.77 12.34 -4.22
C GLY A 125 32.31 12.74 -4.31
N GLU A 126 32.01 13.73 -5.14
CA GLU A 126 30.66 14.27 -5.32
C GLU A 126 29.77 13.34 -6.17
N GLU A 127 30.31 12.64 -7.19
CA GLU A 127 29.53 11.64 -7.96
C GLU A 127 29.21 10.35 -7.17
N TYR A 128 29.92 10.07 -6.07
CA TYR A 128 29.53 8.99 -5.15
C TYR A 128 28.34 9.38 -4.26
N GLU A 129 28.05 10.68 -4.15
CA GLU A 129 26.90 11.26 -3.44
C GLU A 129 25.75 11.61 -4.41
N ASP A 130 26.06 11.88 -5.68
CA ASP A 130 25.12 12.36 -6.71
C ASP A 130 24.65 11.27 -7.71
N ASP A 131 25.26 10.08 -7.73
CA ASP A 131 24.68 8.89 -8.38
C ASP A 131 23.49 8.39 -7.53
N SER A 132 22.42 9.17 -7.62
CA SER A 132 21.03 8.99 -7.18
C SER A 132 20.37 7.76 -7.84
N ARG A 133 21.09 6.64 -7.85
CA ARG A 133 20.61 5.32 -8.23
C ARG A 133 21.54 4.29 -7.61
N TRP A 134 21.37 4.03 -6.31
CA TRP A 134 21.58 2.67 -5.81
C TRP A 134 20.44 1.81 -6.39
N SER A 135 20.45 1.64 -7.71
CA SER A 135 19.45 0.84 -8.41
C SER A 135 19.56 -0.59 -7.90
N LEU A 136 18.40 -1.21 -7.71
CA LEU A 136 18.14 -2.61 -7.37
C LEU A 136 18.78 -3.64 -8.34
N SER A 137 19.85 -3.30 -9.06
CA SER A 137 20.47 -4.09 -10.12
C SER A 137 21.20 -5.37 -9.67
N ASP A 138 21.04 -5.78 -8.41
CA ASP A 138 21.28 -7.15 -7.98
C ASP A 138 20.01 -8.04 -8.05
N ILE A 139 18.92 -7.57 -8.67
CA ILE A 139 17.76 -8.39 -9.06
C ILE A 139 17.46 -8.18 -10.54
N ASP A 140 17.43 -9.28 -11.28
CA ASP A 140 17.26 -9.37 -12.73
C ASP A 140 16.05 -8.57 -13.29
N GLU A 141 16.25 -8.10 -14.52
CA GLU A 141 15.28 -7.61 -15.52
C GLU A 141 15.08 -6.09 -15.74
N VAL A 142 15.72 -5.66 -16.82
CA VAL A 142 15.32 -4.73 -17.91
C VAL A 142 14.04 -3.90 -17.73
N SER A 143 14.19 -2.57 -17.80
CA SER A 143 13.21 -1.72 -18.48
C SER A 143 13.82 -0.40 -18.97
N ASP A 144 13.79 -0.22 -20.30
CA ASP A 144 14.05 1.02 -21.02
C ASP A 144 12.91 2.03 -20.82
N THR A 145 13.23 3.29 -20.54
CA THR A 145 12.36 4.43 -20.87
C THR A 145 13.17 5.64 -21.29
N SER A 146 13.08 5.95 -22.59
CA SER A 146 13.55 7.18 -23.23
C SER A 146 12.53 8.31 -23.08
N GLY A 147 12.97 9.50 -22.68
CA GLY A 147 12.17 10.73 -22.69
C GLY A 147 12.93 11.88 -23.35
N SER A 148 12.53 12.21 -24.58
CA SER A 148 13.06 13.28 -25.42
C SER A 148 12.45 14.64 -25.06
N CYS A 149 13.21 15.73 -25.15
CA CYS A 149 12.69 17.07 -25.44
C CYS A 149 13.79 17.96 -26.07
N GLU A 150 13.54 18.39 -27.32
CA GLU A 150 14.38 19.32 -28.08
C GLU A 150 14.03 20.80 -27.80
N GLY A 151 15.04 21.68 -27.89
CA GLY A 151 14.87 23.13 -27.92
C GLY A 151 16.14 23.84 -28.39
N SER A 152 16.20 24.16 -29.68
CA SER A 152 17.35 24.71 -30.42
C SER A 152 17.53 26.23 -30.26
N ARG A 153 18.79 26.73 -30.12
CA ARG A 153 19.41 27.74 -31.03
C ARG A 153 20.86 28.14 -30.66
N ASP A 154 21.75 27.86 -31.62
CA ASP A 154 23.01 28.48 -32.04
C ASP A 154 23.96 29.22 -31.05
N LYS A 155 25.07 28.52 -30.71
CA LYS A 155 26.40 29.09 -30.44
C LYS A 155 27.49 28.23 -31.11
N SER A 156 27.45 28.10 -32.44
CA SER A 156 28.17 27.07 -33.22
C SER A 156 29.70 27.17 -33.32
N LEU A 157 30.38 28.06 -32.60
CA LEU A 157 31.84 28.23 -32.76
C LEU A 157 32.66 28.22 -31.46
N SER A 158 32.04 27.98 -30.28
CA SER A 158 32.76 27.57 -29.05
C SER A 158 32.39 26.18 -28.54
N LEU A 159 31.40 25.54 -29.18
CA LEU A 159 30.89 24.22 -28.78
C LEU A 159 31.91 23.10 -29.04
N THR A 160 32.63 23.09 -30.16
CA THR A 160 33.45 21.92 -30.54
C THR A 160 34.54 21.56 -29.51
N ARG A 161 35.06 22.52 -28.73
CA ARG A 161 36.07 22.26 -27.69
C ARG A 161 35.46 21.92 -26.32
N MET A 162 34.24 22.38 -26.03
CA MET A 162 33.47 22.02 -24.82
C MET A 162 32.71 20.70 -24.97
N THR A 163 32.18 20.40 -26.16
CA THR A 163 31.46 19.15 -26.46
C THR A 163 32.39 17.95 -26.49
N LEU A 164 33.64 18.11 -26.97
CA LEU A 164 34.66 17.07 -26.88
C LEU A 164 34.97 16.76 -25.41
N ASN A 165 35.26 17.76 -24.57
CA ASN A 165 35.52 17.53 -23.14
C ASN A 165 34.32 16.92 -22.39
N ASN A 166 33.08 17.36 -22.68
CA ASN A 166 31.88 16.78 -22.08
C ASN A 166 31.61 15.35 -22.57
N MET A 167 31.83 15.04 -23.84
CA MET A 167 31.75 13.66 -24.32
C MET A 167 32.81 12.77 -23.68
N THR A 168 34.06 13.22 -23.55
CA THR A 168 35.11 12.42 -22.87
C THR A 168 34.81 12.24 -21.39
N LEU A 169 34.26 13.26 -20.71
CA LEU A 169 33.83 13.18 -19.30
C LEU A 169 32.67 12.20 -19.12
N VAL A 170 31.60 12.33 -19.92
CA VAL A 170 30.43 11.42 -19.89
C VAL A 170 30.82 9.98 -20.23
N GLN A 171 31.72 9.80 -21.20
CA GLN A 171 32.20 8.48 -21.62
C GLN A 171 33.20 7.89 -20.60
N SER A 172 34.00 8.72 -19.92
CA SER A 172 34.83 8.30 -18.78
C SER A 172 34.01 7.96 -17.53
N LYS A 173 32.88 8.64 -17.33
CA LYS A 173 31.92 8.40 -16.25
C LYS A 173 31.23 7.04 -16.39
N ALA A 174 30.66 6.78 -17.57
CA ALA A 174 30.06 5.48 -17.89
C ALA A 174 31.08 4.31 -17.83
N ASN A 175 32.34 4.56 -18.19
CA ASN A 175 33.41 3.57 -18.08
C ASN A 175 33.82 3.30 -16.62
N PHE A 176 33.59 4.24 -15.70
CA PHE A 176 33.96 4.13 -14.29
C PHE A 176 32.88 3.44 -13.43
N GLU A 177 31.60 3.69 -13.71
CA GLU A 177 30.43 3.04 -13.08
C GLU A 177 30.53 1.50 -13.07
N GLY A 178 31.03 0.90 -14.15
CA GLY A 178 31.24 -0.55 -14.24
C GLY A 178 32.67 -1.02 -13.95
N SER A 179 33.60 -0.12 -13.61
CA SER A 179 35.02 -0.43 -13.53
C SER A 179 35.37 -1.36 -12.36
N GLN A 180 36.40 -2.19 -12.54
CA GLN A 180 36.92 -3.02 -11.46
C GLN A 180 37.39 -2.18 -10.27
N ARG A 181 37.91 -0.97 -10.51
CA ARG A 181 38.33 -0.05 -9.45
C ARG A 181 37.15 0.40 -8.60
N ARG A 182 36.03 0.83 -9.20
CA ARG A 182 34.82 1.24 -8.47
C ARG A 182 34.26 0.09 -7.63
N LYS A 183 34.20 -1.12 -8.19
CA LYS A 183 33.77 -2.32 -7.44
C LYS A 183 34.63 -2.58 -6.19
N LEU A 184 35.95 -2.40 -6.31
CA LEU A 184 36.86 -2.54 -5.17
C LEU A 184 36.70 -1.42 -4.14
N ASP A 185 36.57 -0.16 -4.59
CA ASP A 185 36.31 1.01 -3.74
C ASP A 185 35.00 0.84 -2.94
N GLU A 186 33.91 0.43 -3.61
CA GLU A 186 32.61 0.16 -2.97
C GLU A 186 32.63 -1.04 -2.03
N ALA A 187 33.28 -2.15 -2.43
CA ALA A 187 33.40 -3.34 -1.59
C ALA A 187 34.19 -3.06 -0.31
N TRP A 188 35.30 -2.31 -0.41
CA TRP A 188 36.05 -1.84 0.74
C TRP A 188 35.17 -0.98 1.64
N PHE A 189 34.50 0.03 1.08
CA PHE A 189 33.65 0.94 1.85
C PHE A 189 32.51 0.19 2.56
N LYS A 190 31.84 -0.75 1.90
CA LYS A 190 30.83 -1.63 2.51
C LYS A 190 31.42 -2.47 3.66
N SER A 191 32.66 -2.93 3.54
CA SER A 191 33.31 -3.78 4.56
C SER A 191 33.84 -3.01 5.78
N THR A 192 34.30 -1.76 5.59
CA THR A 192 34.95 -0.95 6.63
C THR A 192 34.08 0.16 7.22
N HIS A 193 33.00 0.55 6.54
CA HIS A 193 32.07 1.59 7.00
C HIS A 193 30.71 0.94 7.23
N ARG A 194 30.55 0.34 8.40
CA ARG A 194 29.30 -0.32 8.79
C ARG A 194 28.34 0.74 9.33
N VAL A 195 27.05 0.54 9.09
CA VAL A 195 26.04 1.36 9.76
C VAL A 195 26.00 0.92 11.21
N ASN A 196 25.93 1.86 12.16
CA ASN A 196 25.70 1.55 13.58
C ASN A 196 24.23 1.21 13.85
N VAL A 197 23.71 0.20 13.14
CA VAL A 197 22.36 -0.32 13.31
C VAL A 197 22.53 -1.78 13.62
N HIS A 198 21.99 -2.21 14.76
CA HIS A 198 21.96 -3.63 15.08
C HIS A 198 21.19 -4.36 13.99
N ASP A 199 21.78 -5.43 13.46
CA ASP A 199 21.04 -6.35 12.60
C ASP A 199 19.76 -6.77 13.33
N ALA A 200 18.67 -6.92 12.58
CA ALA A 200 17.45 -7.50 13.10
C ALA A 200 17.78 -8.87 13.69
N ASP A 201 17.75 -9.01 15.01
CA ASP A 201 17.86 -10.30 15.67
C ASP A 201 16.47 -10.97 15.62
N PRO A 202 16.28 -12.02 14.78
CA PRO A 202 15.00 -12.70 14.67
C PRO A 202 14.60 -13.43 15.96
N ASN A 203 15.55 -13.62 16.88
CA ASN A 203 15.33 -14.22 18.20
C ASN A 203 15.28 -13.17 19.32
N ALA A 204 15.42 -11.88 19.02
CA ALA A 204 15.28 -10.85 20.03
C ALA A 204 13.89 -10.94 20.64
N ALA A 205 13.85 -10.90 21.98
CA ALA A 205 12.60 -10.85 22.72
C ALA A 205 11.77 -9.66 22.21
N GLY A 206 10.63 -9.95 21.56
CA GLY A 206 9.69 -8.92 21.11
C GLY A 206 9.51 -8.78 19.59
N TYR A 207 10.16 -9.58 18.75
CA TYR A 207 10.01 -9.47 17.28
C TYR A 207 8.61 -9.87 16.77
N VAL A 208 7.98 -10.87 17.41
CA VAL A 208 6.55 -11.19 17.29
C VAL A 208 6.02 -11.56 18.67
N LYS A 209 5.30 -10.65 19.31
CA LYS A 209 4.78 -10.83 20.68
C LYS A 209 3.47 -11.61 20.74
N ILE A 210 2.89 -11.97 19.60
CA ILE A 210 1.58 -12.64 19.55
C ILE A 210 1.76 -14.12 19.90
N THR A 211 1.15 -14.53 20.99
CA THR A 211 1.05 -15.91 21.45
C THR A 211 -0.37 -16.44 21.28
N PRO A 212 -0.59 -17.77 21.36
CA PRO A 212 -1.95 -18.32 21.35
C PRO A 212 -2.85 -17.76 22.46
N ASP A 213 -2.29 -17.35 23.59
CA ASP A 213 -3.05 -16.80 24.73
C ASP A 213 -3.59 -15.38 24.45
N ASP A 214 -3.02 -14.67 23.48
CA ASP A 214 -3.48 -13.36 23.03
C ASP A 214 -4.71 -13.43 22.11
N VAL A 215 -4.99 -14.62 21.57
CA VAL A 215 -6.08 -14.88 20.63
C VAL A 215 -7.38 -15.05 21.42
N LYS A 216 -8.20 -14.00 21.44
CA LYS A 216 -9.52 -14.08 22.06
C LYS A 216 -10.45 -15.02 21.29
N THR A 217 -11.32 -15.70 22.03
CA THR A 217 -12.44 -16.47 21.46
C THR A 217 -13.79 -15.78 21.65
N THR A 218 -13.87 -14.81 22.56
CA THR A 218 -15.06 -14.08 23.00
C THR A 218 -14.66 -12.66 23.46
N GLY A 219 -15.64 -11.78 23.71
CA GLY A 219 -15.37 -10.42 24.21
C GLY A 219 -14.57 -9.52 23.26
N PHE A 220 -14.76 -9.73 21.95
CA PHE A 220 -14.05 -8.99 20.91
C PHE A 220 -14.32 -7.48 20.99
N PHE A 221 -13.30 -6.69 20.65
CA PHE A 221 -13.36 -5.23 20.52
C PHE A 221 -13.84 -4.52 21.80
N LYS A 222 -13.43 -5.01 22.98
CA LYS A 222 -13.88 -4.50 24.30
C LYS A 222 -15.40 -4.72 24.51
N ASP A 223 -15.85 -5.97 24.31
CA ASP A 223 -17.24 -6.42 24.49
C ASP A 223 -18.30 -5.69 23.64
N LYS A 224 -17.91 -5.25 22.44
CA LYS A 224 -18.85 -4.60 21.52
C LYS A 224 -19.93 -5.58 21.08
N LYS A 225 -21.18 -5.12 21.13
CA LYS A 225 -22.37 -5.89 20.72
C LYS A 225 -22.70 -5.76 19.24
N GLN A 226 -22.08 -4.80 18.56
CA GLN A 226 -22.29 -4.54 17.15
C GLN A 226 -21.00 -4.02 16.52
N ILE A 227 -20.71 -4.49 15.31
CA ILE A 227 -19.67 -3.98 14.42
C ILE A 227 -20.27 -3.70 13.04
N GLN A 228 -19.49 -3.03 12.20
CA GLN A 228 -19.85 -2.72 10.82
C GLN A 228 -18.83 -3.34 9.87
N VAL A 229 -19.33 -4.06 8.87
CA VAL A 229 -18.49 -4.79 7.91
C VAL A 229 -18.91 -4.46 6.49
N ILE A 230 -17.96 -4.06 5.66
CA ILE A 230 -18.17 -3.94 4.21
C ILE A 230 -17.73 -5.25 3.57
N VAL A 231 -18.60 -5.82 2.72
CA VAL A 231 -18.36 -7.08 2.03
C VAL A 231 -18.17 -6.82 0.54
N LYS A 232 -17.09 -7.35 -0.03
CA LYS A 232 -16.77 -7.22 -1.45
C LYS A 232 -16.30 -8.56 -2.00
N LEU A 233 -16.94 -9.02 -3.07
CA LEU A 233 -16.41 -10.12 -3.87
C LEU A 233 -15.67 -9.54 -5.06
N ALA A 234 -14.44 -9.98 -5.27
CA ALA A 234 -13.63 -9.57 -6.40
C ALA A 234 -13.05 -10.80 -7.09
N ASN A 235 -13.23 -10.86 -8.41
CA ASN A 235 -12.80 -11.98 -9.22
C ASN A 235 -12.01 -11.45 -10.42
N ILE A 236 -10.89 -12.08 -10.72
CA ILE A 236 -10.13 -11.86 -11.95
C ILE A 236 -10.24 -13.14 -12.77
N HIS A 237 -10.67 -13.02 -14.02
CA HIS A 237 -10.75 -14.12 -14.97
C HIS A 237 -9.80 -13.82 -16.12
N LEU A 238 -8.94 -14.78 -16.43
CA LEU A 238 -8.06 -14.76 -17.59
C LEU A 238 -8.60 -15.73 -18.63
N THR A 239 -8.50 -15.34 -19.90
CA THR A 239 -8.90 -16.17 -21.04
C THR A 239 -7.72 -16.34 -21.98
N PRO A 240 -7.75 -17.30 -22.92
CA PRO A 240 -6.71 -17.40 -23.95
C PRO A 240 -6.47 -16.09 -24.73
N GLU A 241 -7.51 -15.26 -24.90
CA GLU A 241 -7.43 -13.96 -25.56
C GLU A 241 -6.82 -12.87 -24.67
N THR A 242 -7.07 -12.93 -23.36
CA THR A 242 -6.50 -12.03 -22.35
C THR A 242 -5.79 -12.86 -21.27
N PRO A 243 -4.59 -13.40 -21.57
CA PRO A 243 -3.96 -14.45 -20.78
C PRO A 243 -3.13 -13.95 -19.58
N SER A 244 -3.06 -12.63 -19.38
CA SER A 244 -2.27 -11.99 -18.33
C SER A 244 -3.04 -10.88 -17.63
N TYR A 245 -2.71 -10.69 -16.35
CA TYR A 245 -3.09 -9.56 -15.53
C TYR A 245 -1.81 -8.85 -15.10
N ASP A 246 -1.72 -7.55 -15.37
CA ASP A 246 -0.50 -6.75 -15.18
C ASP A 246 -0.27 -6.30 -13.73
N GLY A 247 -1.13 -6.72 -12.81
CA GLY A 247 -1.06 -6.33 -11.40
C GLY A 247 -2.05 -5.22 -11.05
N GLY A 248 -2.17 -4.95 -9.75
CA GLY A 248 -2.96 -3.83 -9.23
C GLY A 248 -2.12 -2.55 -9.13
N SER A 249 -2.77 -1.43 -8.80
CA SER A 249 -2.08 -0.26 -8.25
C SER A 249 -1.82 -0.43 -6.76
N TRP A 250 -0.89 0.34 -6.22
CA TRP A 250 -0.74 0.50 -4.77
C TRP A 250 -1.89 1.33 -4.23
N HIS A 251 -2.57 0.83 -3.19
CA HIS A 251 -3.73 1.51 -2.61
C HIS A 251 -3.97 1.08 -1.15
N THR A 252 -4.75 1.89 -0.44
CA THR A 252 -5.45 1.53 0.82
C THR A 252 -6.95 1.32 0.52
N GLU A 253 -7.67 0.61 1.39
CA GLU A 253 -9.08 0.32 1.13
C GLU A 253 -9.98 1.43 1.66
N GLY A 254 -10.83 1.96 0.77
CA GLY A 254 -11.77 3.03 1.11
C GLY A 254 -11.12 4.39 1.25
N GLN A 255 -11.90 5.34 1.75
CA GLN A 255 -11.57 6.72 2.03
C GLN A 255 -11.86 7.00 3.52
N LEU A 256 -11.52 8.20 3.99
CA LEU A 256 -11.66 8.57 5.41
C LEU A 256 -13.10 8.47 5.92
N ASN A 257 -14.10 8.68 5.06
CA ASN A 257 -15.51 8.56 5.41
C ASN A 257 -15.99 7.12 5.66
N GLU A 258 -15.25 6.09 5.23
CA GLU A 258 -15.58 4.70 5.52
C GLU A 258 -14.96 4.17 6.82
N HIS A 259 -14.00 4.87 7.42
CA HIS A 259 -13.35 4.46 8.69
C HIS A 259 -12.91 2.98 8.71
N ILE A 260 -12.40 2.47 7.59
CA ILE A 260 -11.92 1.08 7.50
C ILE A 260 -10.57 0.99 8.22
N ILE A 261 -10.51 0.13 9.24
CA ILE A 261 -9.31 -0.06 10.06
C ILE A 261 -8.56 -1.36 9.73
N SER A 262 -9.24 -2.35 9.15
CA SER A 262 -8.63 -3.63 8.81
C SER A 262 -9.28 -4.29 7.61
N THR A 263 -8.43 -4.93 6.80
CA THR A 263 -8.81 -5.69 5.62
C THR A 263 -8.54 -7.17 5.86
N ALA A 264 -9.53 -8.01 5.54
CA ALA A 264 -9.41 -9.45 5.50
C ALA A 264 -9.68 -9.95 4.08
N LEU A 265 -8.70 -10.64 3.48
CA LEU A 265 -8.81 -11.20 2.14
C LEU A 265 -8.80 -12.73 2.22
N TYR A 266 -9.86 -13.35 1.72
CA TYR A 266 -10.01 -14.80 1.63
C TYR A 266 -9.93 -15.24 0.18
N TYR A 267 -8.90 -16.00 -0.14
CA TYR A 267 -8.66 -16.57 -1.47
C TYR A 267 -9.38 -17.91 -1.56
N TYR A 268 -10.67 -17.90 -1.92
CA TYR A 268 -11.49 -19.11 -1.79
C TYR A 268 -11.41 -20.03 -3.01
N ASP A 269 -10.98 -19.53 -4.17
CA ASP A 269 -10.89 -20.31 -5.40
C ASP A 269 -9.87 -19.69 -6.36
N SER A 270 -8.91 -20.49 -6.83
CA SER A 270 -7.87 -20.09 -7.77
C SER A 270 -7.50 -21.29 -8.65
N GLU A 271 -7.62 -21.14 -9.96
CA GLU A 271 -7.36 -22.23 -10.91
C GLU A 271 -6.65 -21.70 -12.16
N ASN A 272 -5.69 -22.48 -12.68
CA ASN A 272 -4.99 -22.22 -13.94
C ASN A 272 -4.33 -20.83 -14.04
N VAL A 273 -3.78 -20.35 -12.93
CA VAL A 273 -3.01 -19.10 -12.86
C VAL A 273 -1.65 -19.37 -12.20
N THR A 274 -0.61 -18.64 -12.63
CA THR A 274 0.71 -18.71 -12.00
C THR A 274 0.64 -18.17 -10.57
N ASP A 275 1.63 -18.50 -9.74
CA ASP A 275 1.76 -17.92 -8.40
C ASP A 275 1.87 -16.39 -8.46
N TYR A 276 1.32 -15.75 -7.44
CA TYR A 276 1.28 -14.29 -7.31
C TYR A 276 1.22 -13.90 -5.84
N THR A 277 1.60 -12.64 -5.58
CA THR A 277 1.77 -12.12 -4.23
C THR A 277 0.91 -10.89 -3.98
N LEU A 278 0.68 -10.63 -2.70
CA LEU A 278 0.20 -9.36 -2.19
C LEU A 278 1.40 -8.64 -1.57
N GLY A 279 1.86 -7.57 -2.22
CA GLY A 279 2.90 -6.69 -1.71
C GLY A 279 2.34 -5.68 -0.72
N PHE A 280 3.15 -5.28 0.25
CA PHE A 280 2.84 -4.29 1.27
C PHE A 280 3.94 -3.23 1.34
N ARG A 281 3.53 -1.98 1.52
CA ARG A 281 4.42 -0.85 1.79
C ARG A 281 3.76 0.14 2.74
N THR A 282 4.56 0.98 3.38
CA THR A 282 4.09 2.05 4.27
C THR A 282 4.87 3.33 4.03
N ASN A 283 4.29 4.46 4.41
CA ASN A 283 5.02 5.72 4.50
C ASN A 283 5.76 5.79 5.85
N THR A 284 6.97 6.36 5.84
CA THR A 284 7.70 6.69 7.05
C THR A 284 7.30 8.06 7.58
N GLU A 285 7.29 8.20 8.91
CA GLU A 285 7.17 9.49 9.58
C GLU A 285 8.37 10.39 9.29
N ASP A 286 8.26 11.66 9.69
CA ASP A 286 9.29 12.63 9.42
C ASP A 286 10.46 12.39 10.39
N LEU A 287 11.46 11.69 9.88
CA LEU A 287 12.70 11.38 10.56
C LEU A 287 13.69 12.56 10.64
N SER A 288 13.46 13.69 9.98
CA SER A 288 14.45 14.78 9.87
C SER A 288 14.77 15.40 11.24
N ASP A 289 13.74 15.54 12.08
CA ASP A 289 13.85 16.03 13.46
C ASP A 289 14.11 14.92 14.49
N LYS A 290 14.02 13.65 14.09
CA LYS A 290 14.09 12.49 14.99
C LYS A 290 15.41 11.73 14.92
N ILE A 291 16.20 11.97 13.88
CA ILE A 291 17.41 11.19 13.61
C ILE A 291 18.58 12.14 13.48
N TYR A 292 19.65 11.84 14.21
CA TYR A 292 20.94 12.46 13.99
C TYR A 292 21.60 11.86 12.73
N TYR A 293 21.90 12.72 11.76
CA TYR A 293 22.72 12.40 10.61
C TYR A 293 23.69 13.56 10.36
N LYS A 294 24.82 13.26 9.73
CA LYS A 294 25.80 14.28 9.39
C LYS A 294 25.36 15.01 8.12
N GLN A 295 25.46 16.34 8.15
CA GLN A 295 25.09 17.18 7.01
C GLN A 295 25.84 16.75 5.75
N TYR A 296 25.14 16.71 4.61
CA TYR A 296 25.62 16.22 3.31
C TYR A 296 25.96 14.72 3.24
N GLU A 297 25.72 13.93 4.30
CA GLU A 297 25.95 12.48 4.31
C GLU A 297 24.63 11.69 4.31
N HIS A 298 24.11 11.39 3.12
CA HIS A 298 22.84 10.65 2.95
C HIS A 298 23.00 9.13 2.86
N CYS A 299 24.20 8.63 2.59
CA CYS A 299 24.49 7.19 2.49
C CYS A 299 24.09 6.39 3.75
N PRO A 300 24.39 6.84 4.99
CA PRO A 300 23.98 6.12 6.18
C PRO A 300 22.45 6.04 6.33
N ILE A 301 21.73 7.08 5.90
CA ILE A 301 20.27 7.16 5.96
C ILE A 301 19.66 6.13 5.02
N TYR A 302 20.11 6.11 3.76
CA TYR A 302 19.67 5.11 2.79
C TYR A 302 19.97 3.69 3.26
N ARG A 303 21.16 3.41 3.78
CA ARG A 303 21.50 2.07 4.27
C ARG A 303 20.68 1.64 5.49
N THR A 304 20.25 2.59 6.33
CA THR A 304 19.47 2.29 7.54
C THR A 304 17.98 2.14 7.25
N PHE A 305 17.43 3.07 6.47
CA PHE A 305 15.99 3.24 6.29
C PHE A 305 15.50 2.96 4.88
N ALA A 306 16.40 2.68 3.93
CA ALA A 306 16.07 2.59 2.50
C ALA A 306 15.36 3.85 1.96
N ILE A 307 15.69 5.03 2.51
CA ILE A 307 15.17 6.33 2.06
C ILE A 307 16.26 7.04 1.26
N GLU A 308 15.95 7.39 0.01
CA GLU A 308 16.84 8.17 -0.84
C GLU A 308 16.79 9.67 -0.49
N ARG A 309 17.84 10.43 -0.82
CA ARG A 309 17.94 11.87 -0.49
C ARG A 309 16.74 12.67 -0.99
N ASP A 310 16.35 12.43 -2.24
CA ASP A 310 15.26 13.10 -2.96
C ASP A 310 14.14 12.09 -3.30
N GLY A 311 14.11 10.95 -2.59
CA GLY A 311 13.18 9.86 -2.82
C GLY A 311 11.81 10.09 -2.16
N ASP A 312 10.88 9.20 -2.46
CA ASP A 312 9.66 9.12 -1.66
C ASP A 312 9.96 8.46 -0.29
N ARG A 313 9.03 8.65 0.63
CA ARG A 313 9.11 8.13 2.00
C ARG A 313 8.56 6.71 2.10
N GLN A 314 8.43 6.01 0.99
CA GLN A 314 7.78 4.71 0.95
C GLN A 314 8.79 3.62 1.30
N GLN A 315 8.43 2.78 2.26
CA GLN A 315 9.18 1.59 2.61
C GLN A 315 8.40 0.36 2.19
N ASP A 316 8.99 -0.44 1.31
CA ASP A 316 8.50 -1.77 1.00
C ASP A 316 8.70 -2.68 2.22
N ILE A 317 7.59 -3.22 2.73
CA ILE A 317 7.57 -4.11 3.90
C ILE A 317 7.82 -5.56 3.47
N GLY A 318 7.40 -5.90 2.24
CA GLY A 318 7.56 -7.22 1.66
C GLY A 318 6.30 -7.70 0.97
N SER A 319 6.23 -9.00 0.70
CA SER A 319 5.07 -9.60 0.04
C SER A 319 4.77 -11.01 0.54
N VAL A 320 3.53 -11.46 0.33
CA VAL A 320 3.06 -12.79 0.72
C VAL A 320 2.38 -13.49 -0.44
N TYR A 321 2.60 -14.80 -0.59
CA TYR A 321 1.88 -15.60 -1.57
C TYR A 321 0.39 -15.72 -1.24
N THR A 322 -0.42 -15.83 -2.28
CA THR A 322 -1.87 -15.68 -2.23
C THR A 322 -2.62 -16.91 -2.78
N GLU A 323 -2.31 -18.06 -2.21
CA GLU A 323 -2.86 -19.36 -2.62
C GLU A 323 -4.33 -19.54 -2.22
N ALA A 324 -5.05 -20.41 -2.95
CA ALA A 324 -6.40 -20.81 -2.59
C ALA A 324 -6.41 -21.47 -1.18
N GLY A 325 -7.43 -21.16 -0.39
CA GLY A 325 -7.57 -21.57 1.01
C GLY A 325 -6.87 -20.65 2.02
N ARG A 326 -6.13 -19.63 1.57
CA ARG A 326 -5.44 -18.67 2.44
C ARG A 326 -6.33 -17.50 2.83
N ALA A 327 -6.23 -17.09 4.09
CA ALA A 327 -6.79 -15.83 4.60
C ALA A 327 -5.65 -14.91 5.04
N ILE A 328 -5.72 -13.64 4.64
CA ILE A 328 -4.71 -12.62 4.98
C ILE A 328 -5.43 -11.48 5.68
N PHE A 329 -4.90 -11.07 6.83
CA PHE A 329 -5.43 -9.99 7.65
C PHE A 329 -4.35 -8.94 7.85
N PHE A 330 -4.69 -7.67 7.61
CA PHE A 330 -3.76 -6.57 7.80
C PHE A 330 -4.51 -5.29 8.21
N PRO A 331 -3.87 -4.39 8.96
CA PRO A 331 -4.42 -3.07 9.22
C PRO A 331 -4.49 -2.27 7.92
N ASN A 332 -5.54 -1.46 7.77
CA ASN A 332 -5.73 -0.60 6.60
C ASN A 332 -4.88 0.69 6.66
N LEU A 333 -3.68 0.56 7.24
CA LEU A 333 -2.64 1.59 7.32
C LEU A 333 -1.54 1.34 6.27
N MET A 334 -1.44 0.11 5.78
CA MET A 334 -0.46 -0.28 4.78
C MET A 334 -1.07 -0.22 3.40
N GLN A 335 -0.34 0.39 2.46
CA GLN A 335 -0.65 0.25 1.05
C GLN A 335 -0.35 -1.18 0.63
N HIS A 336 -1.19 -1.71 -0.25
CA HIS A 336 -1.00 -3.04 -0.80
C HIS A 336 -1.25 -3.08 -2.29
N ARG A 337 -0.64 -4.06 -2.95
CA ARG A 337 -0.73 -4.28 -4.38
C ARG A 337 -0.67 -5.75 -4.73
N VAL A 338 -1.51 -6.17 -5.67
CA VAL A 338 -1.45 -7.53 -6.25
C VAL A 338 -0.38 -7.56 -7.33
N SER A 339 0.52 -8.54 -7.29
CA SER A 339 1.52 -8.73 -8.35
C SER A 339 0.88 -9.18 -9.67
N PRO A 340 1.58 -9.01 -10.81
CA PRO A 340 1.14 -9.57 -12.09
C PRO A 340 1.02 -11.10 -12.02
N PHE A 341 0.13 -11.68 -12.83
CA PHE A 341 0.02 -13.13 -13.03
C PHE A 341 -0.58 -13.49 -14.38
N LYS A 342 -0.40 -14.74 -14.80
CA LYS A 342 -0.85 -15.22 -16.12
C LYS A 342 -1.39 -16.63 -16.06
N LEU A 343 -2.00 -17.08 -17.16
CA LEU A 343 -2.41 -18.47 -17.31
C LEU A 343 -1.21 -19.42 -17.28
N VAL A 344 -1.35 -20.54 -16.55
CA VAL A 344 -0.38 -21.66 -16.60
C VAL A 344 -0.52 -22.41 -17.92
N ASP A 345 -1.74 -22.87 -18.21
CA ASP A 345 -2.15 -23.40 -19.51
C ASP A 345 -2.90 -22.31 -20.29
N ARG A 346 -2.22 -21.74 -21.30
CA ARG A 346 -2.76 -20.67 -22.16
C ARG A 346 -3.95 -21.11 -23.03
N THR A 347 -4.23 -22.40 -23.14
CA THR A 347 -5.35 -22.91 -23.94
C THR A 347 -6.67 -22.97 -23.17
N ARG A 348 -6.61 -22.85 -21.83
CA ARG A 348 -7.77 -22.92 -20.94
C ARG A 348 -7.95 -21.60 -20.21
N PRO A 349 -9.18 -21.20 -19.88
CA PRO A 349 -9.41 -20.08 -18.98
C PRO A 349 -8.86 -20.39 -17.58
N GLY A 350 -8.62 -19.34 -16.81
CA GLY A 350 -8.16 -19.42 -15.42
C GLY A 350 -8.75 -18.28 -14.62
N HIS A 351 -8.76 -18.41 -13.30
CA HIS A 351 -9.35 -17.41 -12.43
C HIS A 351 -8.69 -17.35 -11.06
N ARG A 352 -8.90 -16.20 -10.44
CA ARG A 352 -8.72 -15.95 -9.01
C ARG A 352 -10.00 -15.35 -8.48
N LYS A 353 -10.49 -15.85 -7.36
CA LYS A 353 -11.68 -15.33 -6.70
C LYS A 353 -11.39 -15.07 -5.22
N ILE A 354 -11.76 -13.88 -4.76
CA ILE A 354 -11.55 -13.46 -3.39
C ILE A 354 -12.84 -12.92 -2.76
N LEU A 355 -12.99 -13.18 -1.47
CA LEU A 355 -13.91 -12.50 -0.58
C LEU A 355 -13.09 -11.52 0.26
N ALA A 356 -13.36 -10.23 0.12
CA ALA A 356 -12.79 -9.19 0.94
C ALA A 356 -13.83 -8.74 1.98
N LEU A 357 -13.41 -8.69 3.24
CA LEU A 357 -14.16 -8.12 4.34
C LEU A 357 -13.37 -6.95 4.91
N PHE A 358 -14.01 -5.79 5.03
CA PHE A 358 -13.40 -4.60 5.61
C PHE A 358 -14.10 -4.29 6.92
N LEU A 359 -13.33 -4.28 8.00
CA LEU A 359 -13.81 -3.89 9.33
C LEU A 359 -13.81 -2.37 9.41
N VAL A 360 -14.99 -1.79 9.59
CA VAL A 360 -15.15 -0.39 9.97
C VAL A 360 -14.88 -0.27 11.47
N ASP A 361 -14.23 0.82 11.89
CA ASP A 361 -13.87 1.07 13.28
C ASP A 361 -15.07 0.84 14.24
N PRO A 362 -15.01 -0.17 15.13
CA PRO A 362 -16.05 -0.41 16.14
C PRO A 362 -16.28 0.76 17.11
N ALA A 363 -15.35 1.71 17.21
CA ALA A 363 -15.50 2.93 17.99
C ALA A 363 -16.27 4.04 17.27
N ILE A 364 -16.33 4.02 15.94
CA ILE A 364 -16.91 5.08 15.10
C ILE A 364 -17.95 4.50 14.13
N PRO A 365 -19.21 4.31 14.57
CA PRO A 365 -20.27 3.86 13.67
C PRO A 365 -20.56 4.90 12.58
N ILE A 366 -20.65 4.44 11.34
CA ILE A 366 -21.00 5.26 10.17
C ILE A 366 -22.39 4.89 9.63
N ILE A 367 -22.90 5.68 8.69
CA ILE A 367 -24.14 5.38 7.97
C ILE A 367 -24.00 4.02 7.26
N SER A 368 -24.92 3.10 7.57
CA SER A 368 -24.91 1.74 7.05
C SER A 368 -26.18 1.40 6.28
N THR A 369 -26.27 0.15 5.82
CA THR A 369 -27.48 -0.37 5.18
C THR A 369 -28.67 -0.55 6.13
N SER A 370 -28.52 -0.34 7.44
CA SER A 370 -29.67 -0.23 8.35
C SER A 370 -30.36 1.13 8.23
N ASN A 371 -29.61 2.18 7.90
CA ASN A 371 -30.13 3.53 7.70
C ASN A 371 -30.63 3.75 6.28
N VAL A 372 -30.13 2.96 5.33
CA VAL A 372 -30.28 3.24 3.89
C VAL A 372 -30.91 2.06 3.21
N PRO A 373 -32.11 2.22 2.62
CA PRO A 373 -32.84 1.11 2.04
C PRO A 373 -32.12 0.56 0.79
N PRO A 374 -32.59 -0.54 0.20
CA PRO A 374 -32.00 -1.09 -1.02
C PRO A 374 -31.92 -0.07 -2.17
N GLN A 375 -30.72 0.04 -2.76
CA GLN A 375 -30.41 1.03 -3.78
C GLN A 375 -30.94 0.66 -5.17
N GLN A 376 -30.96 -0.63 -5.50
CA GLN A 376 -31.21 -1.11 -6.85
C GLN A 376 -32.71 -1.21 -7.10
N LYS A 377 -33.23 -0.46 -8.07
CA LYS A 377 -34.67 -0.38 -8.37
C LYS A 377 -35.33 -1.74 -8.63
N HIS A 378 -34.66 -2.63 -9.34
CA HIS A 378 -35.22 -3.97 -9.62
C HIS A 378 -35.42 -4.84 -8.37
N TRP A 379 -34.84 -4.47 -7.21
CA TRP A 379 -35.13 -5.12 -5.92
C TRP A 379 -36.47 -4.67 -5.34
N TRP A 380 -37.04 -3.58 -5.85
CA TRP A 380 -38.35 -3.07 -5.42
C TRP A 380 -39.47 -3.59 -6.31
N ASP A 381 -39.19 -3.78 -7.60
CA ASP A 381 -40.17 -4.25 -8.58
C ASP A 381 -40.59 -5.71 -8.33
N GLN A 382 -39.71 -6.54 -7.76
CA GLN A 382 -39.99 -7.94 -7.42
C GLN A 382 -40.87 -8.11 -6.17
N HIS A 383 -41.12 -7.03 -5.41
CA HIS A 383 -41.75 -7.07 -4.09
C HIS A 383 -43.19 -6.54 -4.07
N ARG A 384 -43.75 -6.20 -5.23
CA ARG A 384 -45.19 -6.04 -5.35
C ARG A 384 -45.85 -7.43 -5.38
N PHE A 385 -46.43 -7.77 -4.23
CA PHE A 385 -47.38 -8.86 -3.98
C PHE A 385 -46.75 -10.25 -3.93
N HIS A 386 -46.33 -10.70 -2.74
CA HIS A 386 -46.73 -12.06 -2.38
C HIS A 386 -47.03 -12.38 -0.92
N ASN A 387 -46.49 -11.72 0.13
CA ASN A 387 -46.81 -12.18 1.51
C ASN A 387 -46.66 -11.16 2.67
N GLY A 388 -46.79 -9.86 2.45
CA GLY A 388 -46.92 -8.90 3.59
C GLY A 388 -45.72 -8.83 4.57
N GLU A 389 -44.58 -9.44 4.24
CA GLU A 389 -43.31 -9.37 5.00
C GLU A 389 -42.21 -8.78 4.09
N GLY A 390 -42.50 -7.68 3.40
CA GLY A 390 -41.61 -7.07 2.42
C GLY A 390 -40.95 -5.81 2.95
N LEU A 391 -39.66 -5.89 3.34
CA LEU A 391 -38.87 -4.79 3.89
C LEU A 391 -39.51 -4.18 5.17
N PRO A 392 -38.76 -3.53 6.08
CA PRO A 392 -39.37 -3.00 7.29
C PRO A 392 -40.51 -2.03 6.95
N ASP A 393 -41.69 -2.29 7.54
CA ASP A 393 -42.99 -1.61 7.38
C ASP A 393 -42.99 -0.08 7.67
N SER A 394 -41.82 0.53 7.88
CA SER A 394 -41.70 1.93 8.31
C SER A 394 -41.63 2.95 7.18
N PHE A 395 -41.81 2.55 5.92
CA PHE A 395 -41.89 3.52 4.82
C PHE A 395 -43.32 4.02 4.65
N ASP A 396 -43.68 5.02 5.46
CA ASP A 396 -44.77 5.92 5.13
C ASP A 396 -44.54 6.46 3.71
N ASN A 397 -45.53 6.26 2.83
CA ASN A 397 -45.57 6.76 1.44
C ASN A 397 -45.47 8.30 1.31
N ASN A 398 -45.22 9.02 2.42
CA ASN A 398 -45.19 10.46 2.52
C ASN A 398 -43.80 11.06 2.74
N VAL A 399 -42.73 10.26 2.78
CA VAL A 399 -41.38 10.83 2.73
C VAL A 399 -40.96 10.99 1.27
N THR A 400 -41.43 12.07 0.64
CA THR A 400 -40.76 12.66 -0.52
C THR A 400 -39.37 13.14 -0.09
N VAL A 401 -38.41 12.23 -0.01
CA VAL A 401 -37.00 12.61 -0.02
C VAL A 401 -36.72 13.13 -1.43
N ALA A 402 -36.17 14.33 -1.52
CA ALA A 402 -35.89 15.06 -2.77
C ALA A 402 -34.81 14.42 -3.66
N ALA A 403 -34.68 13.09 -3.67
CA ALA A 403 -33.69 12.35 -4.43
C ALA A 403 -34.36 11.27 -5.27
N GLU A 404 -33.99 11.23 -6.54
CA GLU A 404 -34.22 10.17 -7.53
C GLU A 404 -33.85 8.80 -6.93
N TRP A 405 -34.81 8.13 -6.30
CA TRP A 405 -34.64 6.83 -5.65
C TRP A 405 -35.85 5.95 -5.92
N PRO A 406 -35.69 4.64 -6.18
CA PRO A 406 -34.44 3.85 -6.28
C PRO A 406 -33.72 3.98 -7.64
N MET A 407 -32.46 3.52 -7.69
CA MET A 407 -31.51 3.71 -8.80
C MET A 407 -31.54 2.58 -9.84
N GLU A 408 -31.45 2.93 -11.12
CA GLU A 408 -31.35 1.96 -12.23
C GLU A 408 -29.95 1.31 -12.29
N LEU A 409 -29.85 0.11 -12.90
CA LEU A 409 -28.57 -0.61 -13.01
C LEU A 409 -27.54 0.17 -13.85
N GLU A 410 -27.99 0.82 -14.92
CA GLU A 410 -27.16 1.64 -15.80
C GLU A 410 -26.62 2.86 -15.05
N GLU A 411 -27.46 3.53 -14.26
CA GLU A 411 -27.05 4.65 -13.42
C GLU A 411 -26.03 4.20 -12.36
N ALA A 412 -26.28 3.07 -11.71
CA ALA A 412 -25.36 2.49 -10.73
C ALA A 412 -23.98 2.17 -11.34
N LYS A 413 -23.93 1.72 -12.61
CA LYS A 413 -22.67 1.50 -13.33
C LYS A 413 -21.93 2.81 -13.61
N VAL A 414 -22.64 3.86 -14.01
CA VAL A 414 -22.04 5.19 -14.25
C VAL A 414 -21.46 5.75 -12.95
N LEU A 415 -22.21 5.70 -11.85
CA LEU A 415 -21.73 6.19 -10.56
C LEU A 415 -20.56 5.35 -10.02
N ARG A 416 -20.55 4.03 -10.28
CA ARG A 416 -19.40 3.18 -9.99
C ARG A 416 -18.14 3.64 -10.72
N LEU A 417 -18.24 4.02 -12.00
CA LEU A 417 -17.10 4.53 -12.76
C LEU A 417 -16.62 5.87 -12.19
N GLN A 418 -17.54 6.77 -11.83
CA GLN A 418 -17.18 8.04 -11.19
C GLN A 418 -16.49 7.87 -9.84
N LEU A 419 -16.91 6.87 -9.04
CA LEU A 419 -16.21 6.51 -7.81
C LEU A 419 -14.79 6.01 -8.08
N MET A 420 -14.62 5.15 -9.09
CA MET A 420 -13.31 4.60 -9.44
C MET A 420 -12.36 5.70 -9.91
N ASP A 421 -12.87 6.66 -10.68
CA ASP A 421 -12.13 7.86 -11.07
C ASP A 421 -11.72 8.67 -9.84
N GLU A 422 -12.67 9.07 -8.98
CA GLU A 422 -12.39 9.85 -7.77
C GLU A 422 -11.33 9.19 -6.87
N ARG A 423 -11.35 7.87 -6.73
CA ARG A 423 -10.35 7.15 -5.93
C ARG A 423 -8.98 7.12 -6.55
N THR A 424 -8.90 6.93 -7.87
CA THR A 424 -7.62 6.95 -8.58
C THR A 424 -6.93 8.30 -8.40
N TRP A 425 -7.71 9.40 -8.48
CA TRP A 425 -7.21 10.75 -8.25
C TRP A 425 -6.70 10.98 -6.82
N VAL A 426 -7.45 10.54 -5.81
CA VAL A 426 -7.04 10.68 -4.40
C VAL A 426 -5.77 9.86 -4.11
N ASP A 427 -5.69 8.64 -4.67
CA ASP A 427 -4.51 7.77 -4.58
C ASP A 427 -3.28 8.36 -5.32
N GLU A 428 -3.45 9.30 -6.24
CA GLU A 428 -2.35 10.02 -6.89
C GLU A 428 -1.97 11.30 -6.11
N GLU A 429 -2.96 12.08 -5.64
CA GLU A 429 -2.76 13.39 -5.02
C GLU A 429 -2.24 13.29 -3.57
N GLU A 430 -2.80 12.40 -2.74
CA GLU A 430 -2.35 12.19 -1.35
C GLU A 430 -0.90 11.67 -1.30
N PHE A 431 -0.46 11.02 -2.38
CA PHE A 431 0.82 10.33 -2.46
C PHE A 431 1.89 11.07 -3.25
N SER A 432 1.51 11.97 -4.18
CA SER A 432 2.44 12.91 -4.82
C SER A 432 2.99 13.97 -3.85
N LEU A 433 2.39 14.13 -2.66
CA LEU A 433 2.80 15.12 -1.65
C LEU A 433 3.97 14.67 -0.76
N GLY A 434 4.47 13.44 -0.94
CA GLY A 434 5.45 12.83 -0.04
C GLY A 434 6.93 13.01 -0.40
N SER A 435 7.32 14.04 -1.17
CA SER A 435 8.75 14.28 -1.43
C SER A 435 9.48 14.56 -0.12
N TRP A 436 10.43 13.70 0.21
CA TRP A 436 11.34 13.91 1.33
C TRP A 436 12.44 14.87 0.90
N ASN A 437 12.66 15.95 1.66
CA ASN A 437 13.79 16.85 1.42
C ASN A 437 14.53 17.04 2.74
N PHE A 438 15.81 16.71 2.79
CA PHE A 438 16.65 17.05 3.93
C PHE A 438 16.87 18.57 3.97
N CYS A 439 16.50 19.22 5.07
CA CYS A 439 16.83 20.62 5.32
C CYS A 439 18.34 20.74 5.59
N GLU A 440 19.10 21.13 4.58
CA GLU A 440 20.50 21.53 4.76
C GLU A 440 20.55 22.93 5.39
N HIS A 441 21.22 23.05 6.55
CA HIS A 441 21.34 24.32 7.30
C HIS A 441 22.71 24.98 7.14
#